data_AF-A0A920L6F6-F1
#
_entry.id   AF-A0A920L6F6-F1
#
_cell.length_a   1.000
_cell.length_b   1.000
_cell.length_c   1.000
_cell.angle_alpha   90.00
_cell.angle_beta   90.00
_cell.angle_gamma   90.00
#
_symmetry.space_group_name_H-M   'P 1'
#
loop_
_entity.id
_entity.type
_entity.pdbx_description
1 polymer ?
#
loop_
_entity_poly.entity_id
_entity_poly.type
_entity_poly.pdbx_seq_one_letter_code
_entity_poly.pdbx_strand_id
1 'polypeptide(L)'
;MTQEPGQIPLLMRSEDLATWDNWLSRPETAALEQLLRSQVPEHSAYVWGGAGMGKSHILQACCGAEGLDARYIPLRDLIDLRRSRCWRMPRSRVS
;
A
#
# COMPACT_ATOMS: atom_id res chain seq x y z
N MET A 1 -29.21 24.58 -12.25
CA MET A 1 -28.23 23.52 -12.52
C MET A 1 -27.93 22.83 -11.20
N THR A 2 -28.58 21.71 -10.93
CA THR A 2 -28.34 20.88 -9.74
C THR A 2 -27.12 20.01 -10.01
N GLN A 3 -26.05 20.22 -9.24
CA GLN A 3 -24.82 19.45 -9.36
C GLN A 3 -25.00 18.14 -8.59
N GLU A 4 -25.04 17.02 -9.31
CA GLU A 4 -25.02 15.68 -8.72
C GLU A 4 -23.79 15.56 -7.81
N PRO A 5 -23.91 14.99 -6.60
CA PRO A 5 -22.79 14.81 -5.69
C PRO A 5 -21.80 13.81 -6.31
N GLY A 6 -20.83 14.32 -7.06
CA GLY A 6 -19.75 13.54 -7.63
C GLY A 6 -18.88 12.95 -6.54
N GLN A 7 -18.45 11.70 -6.71
CA GLN A 7 -17.51 11.06 -5.81
C GLN A 7 -16.18 11.84 -5.83
N ILE A 8 -15.80 12.39 -4.68
CA ILE A 8 -14.48 13.00 -4.50
C ILE A 8 -13.48 11.85 -4.35
N PRO A 9 -12.40 11.78 -5.17
CA PRO A 9 -11.37 10.79 -4.98
C PRO A 9 -10.71 11.01 -3.62
N LEU A 10 -10.96 10.07 -2.69
CA LEU A 10 -10.25 10.04 -1.43
C LEU A 10 -8.79 9.71 -1.73
N LEU A 11 -7.89 10.63 -1.38
CA LEU A 11 -6.47 10.38 -1.45
C LEU A 11 -6.15 9.26 -0.45
N MET A 12 -5.92 8.05 -0.97
CA MET A 12 -5.29 6.98 -0.21
C MET A 12 -3.88 7.47 0.14
N ARG A 13 -3.72 7.94 1.37
CA ARG A 13 -2.42 8.41 1.85
C ARG A 13 -1.55 7.19 2.09
N SER A 14 -0.45 7.10 1.34
CA SER A 14 0.65 6.23 1.72
C SER A 14 1.26 6.75 3.02
N GLU A 15 1.97 5.90 3.74
CA GLU A 15 2.67 6.31 4.95
C GLU A 15 3.73 7.36 4.57
N ASP A 16 3.60 8.59 5.09
CA ASP A 16 4.37 9.76 4.62
C ASP A 16 5.90 9.59 4.83
N LEU A 17 6.28 8.75 5.78
CA LEU A 17 7.67 8.45 6.11
C LEU A 17 8.27 7.30 5.30
N ALA A 18 7.48 6.57 4.53
CA ALA A 18 7.95 5.43 3.74
C ALA A 18 8.57 5.87 2.41
N THR A 19 9.63 6.68 2.50
CA THR A 19 10.40 7.21 1.36
C THR A 19 11.77 6.56 1.26
N TRP A 20 12.41 6.69 0.10
CA TRP A 20 13.80 6.25 -0.09
C TRP A 20 14.78 7.03 0.80
N ASP A 21 14.50 8.30 1.11
CA ASP A 21 15.34 9.11 2.01
C ASP A 21 15.33 8.58 3.46
N ASN A 22 14.22 7.95 3.87
CA ASN A 22 14.07 7.34 5.19
C ASN A 22 14.41 5.85 5.20
N TRP A 23 14.93 5.30 4.10
CA TRP A 23 15.40 3.92 4.04
C TRP A 23 16.85 3.83 4.51
N LEU A 24 17.10 3.02 5.55
CA LEU A 24 18.45 2.73 5.98
C LEU A 24 19.06 1.64 5.11
N SER A 25 19.84 2.04 4.10
CA SER A 25 20.60 1.11 3.25
C SER A 25 21.62 0.31 4.05
N ARG A 26 21.74 -0.97 3.71
CA ARG A 26 22.67 -1.92 4.32
C ARG A 26 23.35 -2.75 3.24
N PRO A 27 24.54 -3.34 3.50
CA PRO A 27 25.20 -4.20 2.53
C PRO A 27 24.31 -5.35 2.04
N GLU A 28 23.47 -5.91 2.91
CA GLU A 28 22.58 -7.03 2.59
C GLU A 28 21.38 -6.62 1.72
N THR A 29 20.99 -5.34 1.75
CA THR A 29 19.86 -4.81 0.98
C THR A 29 20.28 -4.17 -0.34
N ALA A 30 21.58 -3.97 -0.57
CA ALA A 30 22.10 -3.28 -1.75
C ALA A 30 21.64 -3.88 -3.09
N ALA A 31 21.62 -5.21 -3.20
CA ALA A 31 21.15 -5.88 -4.42
C ALA A 31 19.64 -5.67 -4.65
N LEU A 32 18.85 -5.67 -3.57
CA LEU A 32 17.41 -5.38 -3.63
C LEU A 32 17.16 -3.92 -4.05
N GLU A 33 17.91 -2.98 -3.48
CA GLU A 33 17.82 -1.55 -3.81
C GLU A 33 18.15 -1.29 -5.28
N GLN A 34 19.19 -1.93 -5.80
CA GLN A 34 19.53 -1.86 -7.23
C GLN A 34 18.43 -2.43 -8.11
N LEU A 35 17.88 -3.61 -7.76
CA LEU A 35 16.79 -4.24 -8.51
C LEU A 35 15.58 -3.31 -8.58
N LEU A 36 15.13 -2.78 -7.44
CA LEU A 36 13.91 -1.97 -7.36
C LEU A 36 14.06 -0.60 -8.04
N ARG A 37 15.27 -0.01 -8.04
CA ARG A 37 15.53 1.27 -8.72
C ARG A 37 15.74 1.14 -10.23
N SER A 38 16.02 -0.06 -10.73
CA SER A 38 16.34 -0.27 -12.15
C SER A 38 15.13 -0.13 -13.10
N GLN A 39 13.91 0.07 -12.58
CA GLN A 39 12.66 0.29 -13.34
C GLN A 39 12.54 -0.53 -14.64
N VAL A 40 12.80 -1.83 -14.59
CA VAL A 40 12.69 -2.66 -15.80
C VAL A 40 11.22 -3.06 -16.02
N PRO A 41 10.54 -2.58 -17.07
CA PRO A 41 9.07 -2.64 -17.19
C PRO A 41 8.47 -4.05 -17.21
N GLU A 42 9.27 -5.07 -17.51
CA GLU A 42 8.81 -6.46 -17.64
C GLU A 42 9.15 -7.37 -16.46
N HIS A 43 9.76 -6.83 -15.40
CA HIS A 43 10.24 -7.64 -14.28
C HIS A 43 9.29 -7.57 -13.08
N SER A 44 8.85 -8.73 -12.60
CA SER A 44 8.20 -8.85 -11.30
C SER A 44 9.23 -9.28 -10.26
N ALA A 45 9.27 -8.58 -9.13
CA ALA A 45 10.16 -8.89 -8.01
C ALA A 45 9.35 -9.40 -6.82
N TYR A 46 9.85 -10.45 -6.17
CA TYR A 46 9.29 -10.94 -4.91
C TYR A 46 10.25 -10.66 -3.75
N VAL A 47 9.82 -9.82 -2.81
CA VAL A 47 10.60 -9.42 -1.64
C VAL A 47 10.10 -10.18 -0.42
N TRP A 48 11.02 -10.88 0.26
CA TRP A 48 10.72 -11.64 1.47
C TRP A 48 11.71 -11.33 2.58
N GLY A 49 11.35 -11.70 3.81
CA GLY A 49 12.16 -11.46 4.99
C GLY A 49 11.33 -11.46 6.27
N GLY A 50 12.00 -11.45 7.42
CA GLY A 50 11.36 -11.47 8.74
C GLY A 50 10.40 -10.31 9.00
N ALA A 51 9.60 -10.43 10.07
CA ALA A 51 8.77 -9.33 10.56
C ALA A 51 9.65 -8.11 10.91
N GLY A 52 9.15 -6.89 10.67
CA GLY A 52 9.89 -5.66 10.97
C GLY A 52 11.03 -5.28 10.01
N MET A 53 11.33 -6.08 8.99
CA MET A 53 12.42 -5.80 8.03
C MET A 53 12.11 -4.72 6.98
N GLY A 54 11.05 -3.92 7.14
CA GLY A 54 10.77 -2.80 6.23
C GLY A 54 10.24 -3.17 4.83
N LYS A 55 9.67 -4.37 4.65
CA LYS A 55 9.08 -4.79 3.36
C LYS A 55 7.99 -3.85 2.85
N SER A 56 7.08 -3.44 3.73
CA SER A 56 6.02 -2.48 3.36
C SER A 56 6.61 -1.10 3.06
N HIS A 57 7.61 -0.67 3.83
CA HIS A 57 8.31 0.60 3.63
C HIS A 57 8.93 0.68 2.24
N ILE A 58 9.73 -0.32 1.84
CA ILE A 58 10.42 -0.27 0.55
C ILE A 58 9.44 -0.33 -0.64
N LEU A 59 8.34 -1.09 -0.52
CA LEU A 59 7.29 -1.13 -1.54
C LEU A 59 6.57 0.22 -1.67
N GLN A 60 6.25 0.87 -0.55
CA GLN A 60 5.66 2.20 -0.55
C GLN A 60 6.63 3.26 -1.10
N ALA A 61 7.93 3.16 -0.78
CA ALA A 61 8.96 4.05 -1.31
C ALA A 61 9.10 3.93 -2.84
N CYS A 62 9.00 2.71 -3.38
CA CYS A 62 8.93 2.50 -4.82
C CYS A 62 7.70 3.20 -5.42
N CYS A 63 6.51 3.01 -4.84
CA CYS A 63 5.31 3.68 -5.34
C CYS A 63 5.41 5.22 -5.26
N GLY A 64 6.07 5.75 -4.23
CA GLY A 64 6.32 7.19 -4.10
C GLY A 64 7.22 7.73 -5.22
N ALA A 65 8.20 6.94 -5.68
CA ALA A 65 9.09 7.31 -6.79
C ALA A 65 8.37 7.30 -8.16
N GLU A 66 7.44 6.37 -8.38
CA GLU A 66 6.65 6.27 -9.62
C GLU A 66 5.40 7.20 -9.63
N GLY A 67 5.02 7.77 -8.49
CA GLY A 67 3.91 8.69 -8.38
C GLY A 67 2.55 8.07 -8.72
N LEU A 68 1.94 8.50 -9.82
CA LEU A 68 0.59 8.06 -10.22
C LEU A 68 0.58 6.73 -10.96
N ASP A 69 1.73 6.30 -11.48
CA ASP A 69 1.88 5.08 -12.29
C ASP A 69 2.04 3.81 -11.44
N ALA A 70 2.15 3.94 -10.12
CA ALA A 70 2.20 2.83 -9.19
C ALA A 70 1.19 2.96 -8.05
N ARG A 71 0.73 1.82 -7.53
CA ARG A 71 -0.19 1.75 -6.39
C ARG A 71 0.26 0.69 -5.40
N TYR A 72 0.39 1.09 -4.14
CA TYR A 72 0.60 0.18 -3.04
C TYR A 72 -0.73 -0.43 -2.59
N ILE A 73 -0.77 -1.77 -2.46
CA ILE A 73 -1.97 -2.51 -2.08
C ILE A 73 -1.68 -3.38 -0.84
N PRO A 74 -2.16 -2.99 0.36
CA PRO A 74 -1.98 -3.79 1.57
C PRO A 74 -2.92 -5.00 1.56
N LEU A 75 -2.45 -6.14 1.05
CA LEU A 75 -3.26 -7.36 0.89
C LEU A 75 -3.87 -7.88 2.20
N ARG A 76 -3.19 -7.70 3.35
CA ARG A 76 -3.72 -8.11 4.66
C ARG A 76 -5.02 -7.38 4.99
N ASP A 77 -5.00 -6.06 4.90
CA ASP A 77 -6.15 -5.21 5.23
C ASP A 77 -7.32 -5.47 4.27
N LEU A 78 -7.02 -5.74 3.00
CA LEU A 78 -8.04 -6.14 2.02
C LEU A 78 -8.75 -7.45 2.39
N ILE A 79 -7.98 -8.46 2.85
CA ILE A 79 -8.54 -9.74 3.29
C ILE A 79 -9.41 -9.53 4.54
N ASP A 80 -8.97 -8.67 5.45
CA ASP A 80 -9.70 -8.37 6.69
C ASP A 80 -10.98 -7.57 6.41
N LEU A 81 -10.95 -6.58 5.53
CA LEU A 81 -12.14 -5.84 5.09
C LEU A 81 -13.25 -6.77 4.57
N ARG A 82 -12.87 -7.78 3.76
CA ARG A 82 -13.81 -8.78 3.25
C ARG A 82 -14.47 -9.56 4.39
N ARG A 83 -13.74 -9.87 5.46
CA ARG A 83 -14.22 -10.63 6.61
C ARG A 83 -15.11 -9.79 7.53
N SER A 84 -14.89 -8.48 7.59
CA SER A 84 -15.62 -7.53 8.45
C SER A 84 -17.01 -7.13 7.93
N ARG A 85 -17.38 -7.51 6.69
CA ARG A 85 -18.71 -7.18 6.10
C ARG A 85 -19.90 -7.90 6.74
N CYS A 86 -19.71 -8.68 7.81
CA CYS A 86 -20.82 -9.17 8.64
C CYS A 86 -21.29 -8.06 9.60
N TRP A 87 -21.87 -6.99 9.05
CA TRP A 87 -22.65 -6.03 9.83
C TRP A 87 -23.90 -6.75 10.35
N ARG A 88 -23.86 -7.16 11.62
CA ARG A 88 -25.03 -7.68 12.34
C ARG A 88 -25.98 -6.49 12.56
N MET A 89 -27.00 -6.36 11.71
CA MET A 89 -28.11 -5.42 11.91
C MET A 89 -28.70 -5.60 13.32
N PRO A 90 -28.92 -4.52 14.11
CA PRO A 90 -29.73 -4.63 15.32
C PRO A 90 -31.16 -4.97 14.90
N ARG A 91 -31.66 -6.15 15.30
CA ARG A 91 -33.10 -6.42 15.28
C ARG A 91 -33.77 -5.41 16.20
N SER A 92 -34.43 -4.41 15.63
CA SER A 92 -35.38 -3.57 16.35
C SER A 92 -36.45 -4.49 16.96
N ARG A 93 -36.47 -4.58 18.29
CA ARG A 93 -37.57 -5.16 19.04
C ARG A 93 -38.69 -4.13 19.03
N VAL A 94 -39.70 -4.35 18.20
CA VAL A 94 -41.02 -3.75 18.38
C VAL A 94 -41.77 -4.66 19.35
N SER A 95 -42.06 -4.16 20.55
CA SER A 95 -43.14 -4.61 21.43
C SER A 95 -43.50 -3.47 22.36
#